data_AF-A0A6I4MJC8-F1
#
_entry.id   AF-A0A6I4MJC8-F1
#
_cell.length_a   1.000
_cell.length_b   1.000
_cell.length_c   1.000
_cell.angle_alpha   90.00
_cell.angle_beta   90.00
_cell.angle_gamma   90.00
#
_symmetry.space_group_name_H-M   'P 1'
#
loop_
_entity.id
_entity.type
_entity.pdbx_description
1 polymer ?
#
loop_
_entity_poly.entity_id
_entity_poly.type
_entity_poly.pdbx_seq_one_letter_code
_entity_poly.pdbx_strand_id
1 'polypeptide(L)'
;MTPDEITDALDRLAKELVREGWTVVPIYKGQRPVLHVYDRDVPHLGEGIMLVPGTEAGTWWYRSSMGENLAPHTKPFQAAERIARIHTPYVAAIQAARSRHRQIAQAPKTSFHPPIRPEHATIITDLQRRFPDVVCWWGAYTGEWWALIPGGTRWRLANASDPGDLVQIIATAS
;
A
#
# COMPACT_ATOMS: atom_id res chain seq x y z
N MET A 1 17.36 -24.48 -11.40
CA MET A 1 17.58 -23.52 -12.47
C MET A 1 19.03 -23.09 -12.48
N THR A 2 19.59 -22.93 -13.67
CA THR A 2 20.88 -22.26 -13.91
C THR A 2 20.75 -20.75 -13.65
N PRO A 3 21.86 -20.00 -13.53
CA PRO A 3 21.82 -18.54 -13.43
C PRO A 3 21.04 -17.86 -14.56
N ASP A 4 21.21 -18.33 -15.81
CA ASP A 4 20.54 -17.77 -16.98
C ASP A 4 19.02 -18.03 -16.95
N GLU A 5 18.61 -19.24 -16.56
CA GLU A 5 17.18 -19.57 -16.40
C GLU A 5 16.52 -18.72 -15.30
N ILE A 6 17.27 -18.37 -14.24
CA ILE A 6 16.82 -17.46 -13.19
C ILE A 6 16.60 -16.06 -13.75
N THR A 7 17.57 -15.50 -14.49
CA THR A 7 17.43 -14.16 -15.06
C THR A 7 16.32 -14.10 -16.11
N ASP A 8 16.15 -15.14 -16.94
CA ASP A 8 15.06 -15.23 -17.91
C ASP A 8 13.68 -15.24 -17.25
N ALA A 9 13.55 -15.95 -16.13
CA ALA A 9 12.31 -15.97 -15.35
C ALA A 9 12.04 -14.60 -14.70
N LEU A 10 13.06 -13.96 -14.15
CA LEU A 10 12.93 -12.59 -13.65
C LEU A 10 12.56 -11.60 -14.77
N ASP A 11 13.14 -11.72 -15.96
CA ASP A 11 12.77 -10.87 -17.11
C ASP A 11 11.32 -11.07 -17.56
N ARG A 12 10.80 -12.31 -17.48
CA ARG A 12 9.37 -12.57 -17.71
C ARG A 12 8.48 -11.88 -16.68
N LEU A 13 8.84 -11.93 -15.40
CA LEU A 13 8.13 -11.19 -14.36
C LEU A 13 8.24 -9.67 -14.56
N ALA A 14 9.42 -9.16 -14.93
CA ALA A 14 9.64 -7.74 -15.18
C ALA A 14 8.72 -7.20 -16.26
N LYS A 15 8.51 -7.95 -17.35
CA LYS A 15 7.56 -7.59 -18.42
C LYS A 15 6.13 -7.45 -17.90
N GLU A 16 5.68 -8.38 -17.06
CA GLU A 16 4.34 -8.30 -16.47
C GLU A 16 4.20 -7.12 -15.51
N LEU A 17 5.19 -6.87 -14.66
CA LEU A 17 5.18 -5.74 -13.74
C LEU A 17 5.17 -4.38 -14.46
N VAL A 18 5.93 -4.25 -15.54
CA VAL A 18 5.88 -3.06 -16.40
C VAL A 18 4.50 -2.89 -17.05
N ARG A 19 3.85 -3.98 -17.46
CA ARG A 19 2.49 -3.95 -18.00
C ARG A 19 1.46 -3.49 -16.96
N GLU A 20 1.67 -3.83 -15.70
CA GLU A 20 0.89 -3.35 -14.54
C GLU A 20 1.29 -1.94 -14.06
N GLY A 21 2.20 -1.26 -14.76
CA GLY A 21 2.59 0.14 -14.50
C GLY A 21 3.74 0.33 -13.49
N TRP A 22 4.37 -0.75 -13.03
CA TRP A 22 5.48 -0.67 -12.08
C TRP A 22 6.80 -0.34 -12.77
N THR A 23 7.67 0.38 -12.05
CA THR A 23 9.07 0.53 -12.46
C THR A 23 9.87 -0.67 -11.95
N VAL A 24 10.68 -1.25 -12.83
CA VAL A 24 11.49 -2.44 -12.53
C VAL A 24 12.95 -2.15 -12.86
N VAL A 25 13.85 -2.45 -11.91
CA VAL A 25 15.30 -2.34 -12.06
C VAL A 25 15.91 -3.73 -11.82
N PRO A 26 16.39 -4.40 -12.88
CA PRO A 26 17.10 -5.67 -12.75
C PRO A 26 18.45 -5.49 -12.07
N ILE A 27 18.73 -6.33 -11.06
CA ILE A 27 20.01 -6.37 -10.34
C ILE A 27 20.53 -7.81 -10.40
N TYR A 28 21.23 -8.14 -11.49
CA TYR A 28 21.72 -9.50 -11.75
C TYR A 28 23.19 -9.70 -11.35
N LYS A 29 23.90 -8.61 -11.08
CA LYS A 29 25.29 -8.67 -10.59
C LYS A 29 25.28 -9.00 -9.09
N GLY A 30 25.86 -10.13 -8.71
CA GLY A 30 26.00 -10.56 -7.31
C GLY A 30 25.66 -12.03 -7.11
N GLN A 31 25.60 -12.49 -5.85
CA GLN A 31 25.30 -13.88 -5.51
C GLN A 31 23.84 -14.28 -5.77
N ARG A 32 22.91 -13.33 -5.78
CA ARG A 32 21.47 -13.59 -5.99
C ARG A 32 20.89 -12.53 -6.94
N PRO A 33 20.43 -12.92 -8.14
CA PRO A 33 19.67 -12.05 -9.03
C PRO A 33 18.37 -11.58 -8.36
N VAL A 34 18.09 -10.28 -8.45
CA VAL A 34 16.91 -9.63 -7.86
C VAL A 34 16.29 -8.66 -8.87
N LEU A 35 14.97 -8.56 -8.89
CA LEU A 35 14.26 -7.41 -9.47
C LEU A 35 13.92 -6.43 -8.35
N HIS A 36 14.37 -5.20 -8.47
CA HIS A 36 13.84 -4.13 -7.63
C HIS A 36 12.62 -3.51 -8.30
N VAL A 37 11.49 -3.50 -7.60
CA VAL A 37 10.18 -3.11 -8.12
C VAL A 37 9.64 -1.96 -7.28
N TYR A 38 9.20 -0.87 -7.89
CA TYR A 38 8.65 0.29 -7.18
C TYR A 38 7.71 1.11 -8.06
N ASP A 39 6.88 1.94 -7.42
CA ASP A 39 6.08 2.95 -8.11
C ASP A 39 6.93 4.19 -8.41
N ARG A 40 6.85 4.71 -9.65
CA ARG A 40 7.69 5.82 -10.11
C ARG A 40 7.56 7.07 -9.23
N ASP A 41 6.36 7.36 -8.74
CA ASP A 41 6.10 8.53 -7.92
C ASP A 41 6.54 8.28 -6.48
N VAL A 42 6.71 7.02 -6.06
CA VAL A 42 7.08 6.61 -4.70
C VAL A 42 8.34 5.71 -4.71
N PRO A 43 9.49 6.18 -5.22
CA PRO A 43 10.66 5.31 -5.48
C PRO A 43 11.36 4.78 -4.21
N HIS A 44 11.00 5.31 -3.04
CA HIS A 44 11.51 4.85 -1.75
C HIS A 44 10.71 3.66 -1.19
N LEU A 45 9.49 3.43 -1.70
CA LEU A 45 8.71 2.24 -1.41
C LEU A 45 8.92 1.24 -2.55
N GLY A 46 10.00 0.48 -2.43
CA GLY A 46 10.32 -0.59 -3.37
C GLY A 46 10.43 -1.95 -2.69
N GLU A 47 10.30 -2.99 -3.50
CA GLU A 47 10.42 -4.38 -3.09
C GLU A 47 11.49 -5.10 -3.91
N GLY A 48 12.25 -5.99 -3.28
CA GLY A 48 13.14 -6.91 -3.98
C GLY A 48 12.43 -8.24 -4.25
N ILE A 49 12.41 -8.68 -5.50
CA ILE A 49 11.87 -9.99 -5.88
C ILE A 49 13.00 -10.89 -6.34
N MET A 50 13.06 -12.09 -5.78
CA MET A 50 14.06 -13.11 -6.10
C MET A 50 13.39 -14.44 -6.47
N LEU A 51 14.15 -15.33 -7.10
CA LEU A 51 13.75 -16.73 -7.25
C LEU A 51 14.36 -17.59 -6.15
N VAL A 52 13.53 -18.46 -5.57
CA VAL A 52 13.99 -19.47 -4.61
C VAL A 52 13.50 -20.86 -5.01
N PRO A 53 14.25 -21.93 -4.67
CA PRO A 53 13.75 -23.28 -4.84
C PRO A 53 12.52 -23.53 -3.96
N GLY A 54 11.55 -24.25 -4.50
CA GLY A 54 10.39 -24.76 -3.78
C GLY A 54 10.70 -26.08 -3.05
N THR A 55 9.70 -26.61 -2.35
CA THR A 55 9.77 -27.89 -1.65
C THR A 55 9.76 -29.09 -2.59
N GLU A 56 9.16 -28.94 -3.78
CA GLU A 56 9.14 -29.96 -4.82
C GLU A 56 10.31 -29.80 -5.79
N ALA A 57 10.88 -30.92 -6.22
CA ALA A 57 11.98 -30.93 -7.18
C ALA A 57 11.56 -30.24 -8.50
N GLY A 58 12.39 -29.31 -8.98
CA GLY A 58 12.12 -28.55 -10.21
C GLY A 58 11.17 -27.36 -10.03
N THR A 59 10.50 -27.23 -8.89
CA THR A 59 9.65 -26.08 -8.60
C THR A 59 10.49 -24.94 -8.03
N TRP A 60 10.29 -23.74 -8.57
CA TRP A 60 10.87 -22.49 -8.07
C TRP A 60 9.79 -21.45 -7.93
N TRP A 61 9.98 -20.53 -7.00
CA TRP A 61 9.00 -19.51 -6.61
C TRP A 61 9.58 -18.11 -6.74
N TYR A 62 8.80 -17.19 -7.31
CA TYR A 62 9.03 -15.77 -7.09
C TYR A 62 8.76 -15.48 -5.62
N ARG A 63 9.73 -14.87 -4.94
CA ARG A 63 9.66 -14.61 -3.52
C ARG A 63 9.98 -13.15 -3.26
N SER A 64 9.15 -12.54 -2.42
CA SER A 64 9.36 -11.21 -1.88
C SER A 64 10.55 -11.19 -0.93
N SER A 65 11.27 -10.07 -0.85
CA SER A 65 12.27 -9.80 0.18
C SER A 65 11.70 -9.86 1.60
N MET A 66 10.38 -9.72 1.77
CA MET A 66 9.66 -9.91 3.03
C MET A 66 9.38 -11.38 3.35
N GLY A 67 9.80 -12.31 2.48
CA GLY A 67 9.76 -13.75 2.72
C GLY A 67 8.53 -14.45 2.17
N GLU A 68 7.56 -13.74 1.59
CA GLU A 68 6.33 -14.32 1.00
C GLU A 68 6.60 -14.98 -0.36
N ASN A 69 6.11 -16.20 -0.54
CA ASN A 69 6.09 -16.88 -1.84
C ASN A 69 4.89 -16.38 -2.67
N LEU A 70 5.19 -15.74 -3.80
CA LEU A 70 4.20 -15.00 -4.58
C LEU A 70 3.47 -15.89 -5.58
N ALA A 71 4.24 -16.58 -6.43
CA ALA A 71 3.75 -17.61 -7.35
C ALA A 71 4.91 -18.49 -7.84
N PRO A 72 4.64 -19.67 -8.40
CA PRO A 72 5.64 -20.44 -9.12
C PRO A 72 6.26 -19.64 -10.28
N HIS A 73 7.53 -19.89 -10.59
CA HIS A 73 8.28 -19.19 -11.64
C HIS A 73 7.64 -19.29 -13.04
N THR A 74 6.86 -20.34 -13.27
CA THR A 74 6.07 -20.58 -14.51
C THR A 74 4.82 -19.71 -14.61
N LYS A 75 4.46 -18.97 -13.56
CA LYS A 75 3.26 -18.12 -13.48
C LYS A 75 3.61 -16.66 -13.19
N PRO A 76 4.40 -15.99 -14.06
CA PRO A 76 4.85 -14.61 -13.84
C PRO A 76 3.68 -13.62 -13.73
N PHE A 77 2.62 -13.81 -14.50
CA PHE A 77 1.41 -12.99 -14.42
C PHE A 77 0.76 -13.03 -13.02
N GLN A 78 0.62 -14.22 -12.41
CA GLN A 78 0.06 -14.36 -11.06
C GLN A 78 0.96 -13.74 -9.99
N ALA A 79 2.29 -13.80 -10.17
CA ALA A 79 3.21 -13.10 -9.28
C ALA A 79 3.05 -11.58 -9.40
N ALA A 80 2.96 -11.04 -10.62
CA ALA A 80 2.74 -9.62 -10.86
C ALA A 80 1.43 -9.12 -10.25
N GLU A 81 0.32 -9.84 -10.45
CA GLU A 81 -0.97 -9.52 -9.82
C GLU A 81 -0.87 -9.49 -8.29
N ARG A 82 -0.15 -10.45 -7.69
CA ARG A 82 0.00 -10.52 -6.24
C ARG A 82 0.85 -9.36 -5.70
N ILE A 83 1.95 -9.02 -6.38
CA ILE A 83 2.78 -7.85 -6.05
C ILE A 83 1.93 -6.58 -6.13
N ALA A 84 1.24 -6.36 -7.26
CA ALA A 84 0.39 -5.18 -7.43
C ALA A 84 -0.67 -5.08 -6.33
N ARG A 85 -1.35 -6.18 -6.01
CA ARG A 85 -2.36 -6.25 -4.95
C ARG A 85 -1.80 -5.87 -3.57
N ILE A 86 -0.57 -6.30 -3.25
CA ILE A 86 0.07 -6.02 -1.96
C ILE A 86 0.50 -4.55 -1.88
N HIS A 87 1.11 -4.00 -2.94
CA HIS A 87 1.79 -2.70 -2.87
C HIS A 87 0.94 -1.50 -3.26
N THR A 88 -0.08 -1.67 -4.11
CA THR A 88 -0.95 -0.58 -4.56
C THR A 88 -1.55 0.24 -3.40
N PRO A 89 -2.05 -0.37 -2.30
CA PRO A 89 -2.61 0.40 -1.18
C PRO A 89 -1.60 1.34 -0.52
N TYR A 90 -0.33 0.91 -0.37
CA TYR A 90 0.71 1.71 0.26
C TYR A 90 1.14 2.88 -0.63
N VAL A 91 1.27 2.64 -1.93
CA VAL A 91 1.57 3.69 -2.92
C VAL A 91 0.46 4.76 -2.90
N ALA A 92 -0.80 4.33 -2.96
CA ALA A 92 -1.94 5.23 -2.93
C ALA A 92 -1.98 6.07 -1.64
N ALA A 93 -1.71 5.45 -0.49
CA ALA A 93 -1.65 6.16 0.79
C ALA A 93 -0.55 7.25 0.81
N ILE A 94 0.65 6.95 0.28
CA ILE A 94 1.74 7.92 0.22
C ILE A 94 1.44 9.06 -0.75
N GLN A 95 0.87 8.75 -1.92
CA GLN A 95 0.46 9.77 -2.88
C GLN A 95 -0.62 10.69 -2.31
N ALA A 96 -1.64 10.13 -1.63
CA ALA A 96 -2.68 10.91 -0.97
C ALA A 96 -2.10 11.83 0.12
N ALA A 97 -1.18 11.33 0.95
CA ALA A 97 -0.50 12.12 1.97
C ALA A 97 0.31 13.28 1.36
N ARG A 98 0.98 13.06 0.21
CA ARG A 98 1.75 14.09 -0.49
C ARG A 98 0.88 15.16 -1.13
N SER A 99 -0.19 14.77 -1.81
CA SER A 99 -1.16 15.72 -2.39
C SER A 99 -1.73 16.63 -1.30
N ARG A 100 -2.05 16.05 -0.15
CA ARG A 100 -2.50 16.80 1.03
C ARG A 100 -1.43 17.73 1.61
N HIS A 101 -0.20 17.26 1.79
CA HIS A 101 0.89 18.13 2.25
C HIS A 101 1.10 19.33 1.32
N ARG A 102 1.01 19.15 0.00
CA ARG A 102 1.09 20.27 -0.96
C ARG A 102 -0.07 21.24 -0.79
N GLN A 103 -1.29 20.76 -0.60
CA GLN A 103 -2.45 21.62 -0.33
C GLN A 103 -2.28 22.41 0.98
N ILE A 104 -1.80 21.78 2.06
CA ILE A 104 -1.52 22.44 3.34
C ILE A 104 -0.39 23.47 3.20
N ALA A 105 0.67 23.16 2.45
CA ALA A 105 1.78 24.08 2.23
C ALA A 105 1.41 25.29 1.35
N GLN A 106 0.37 25.14 0.51
CA GLN A 106 -0.17 26.20 -0.35
C GLN A 106 -1.31 27.00 0.31
N ALA A 107 -1.90 26.49 1.39
CA ALA A 107 -2.86 27.21 2.20
C ALA A 107 -2.14 28.29 3.05
N PRO A 108 -2.82 29.43 3.37
CA PRO A 108 -2.27 30.40 4.31
C PRO A 108 -1.89 29.72 5.62
N LYS A 109 -0.64 29.92 6.09
CA LYS A 109 -0.16 29.35 7.35
C LYS A 109 -0.98 29.88 8.54
N THR A 110 -2.02 29.16 8.93
CA THR A 110 -2.49 29.14 10.31
C THR A 110 -1.95 27.89 10.95
N SER A 111 -0.76 27.98 11.54
CA SER A 111 -0.20 26.94 12.39
C SER A 111 -1.00 26.87 13.69
N PHE A 112 -2.12 26.16 13.66
CA PHE A 112 -2.75 25.66 14.87
C PHE A 112 -2.55 24.15 14.90
N HIS A 113 -1.67 23.70 15.79
CA HIS A 113 -1.63 22.31 16.21
C HIS A 113 -2.48 22.23 17.48
N PRO A 114 -3.79 21.92 17.41
CA PRO A 114 -4.55 21.71 18.62
C PRO A 114 -4.01 20.44 19.31
N PRO A 115 -3.80 20.46 20.64
CA PRO A 115 -3.47 19.24 21.38
C PRO A 115 -4.57 18.19 21.17
N ILE A 116 -4.26 16.91 21.35
CA ILE A 116 -5.29 15.88 21.48
C ILE A 116 -6.10 16.26 22.71
N ARG A 117 -7.32 16.76 22.51
CA ARG A 117 -8.19 17.17 23.59
C ARG A 117 -8.96 15.96 24.12
N PRO A 118 -9.26 15.89 25.43
CA PRO A 118 -10.06 14.80 26.01
C PRO A 118 -11.42 14.62 25.31
N GLU A 119 -12.01 15.70 24.79
CA GLU A 119 -13.26 15.68 24.02
C GLU A 119 -13.20 14.77 22.78
N HIS A 120 -12.02 14.54 22.20
CA HIS A 120 -11.90 13.69 21.03
C HIS A 120 -12.13 12.21 21.35
N ALA A 121 -11.72 11.75 22.53
CA ALA A 121 -11.93 10.36 22.95
C ALA A 121 -13.42 10.04 23.12
N THR A 122 -14.20 10.99 23.63
CA THR A 122 -15.66 10.86 23.75
C THR A 122 -16.31 10.73 22.37
N ILE A 123 -15.91 11.56 21.42
CA ILE A 123 -16.45 11.52 20.04
C ILE A 123 -16.06 10.22 19.34
N ILE A 124 -14.82 9.72 19.50
CA ILE A 124 -14.39 8.42 18.95
C ILE A 124 -15.24 7.29 19.53
N THR A 125 -15.49 7.31 20.84
CA THR A 125 -16.31 6.31 21.51
C THR A 125 -17.75 6.33 20.98
N ASP A 126 -18.32 7.50 20.75
CA ASP A 126 -19.65 7.66 20.17
C ASP A 126 -19.72 7.18 18.71
N LEU A 127 -18.69 7.46 17.91
CA LEU A 127 -18.58 7.00 16.52
C LEU A 127 -18.44 5.47 16.45
N GLN A 128 -17.61 4.86 17.30
CA GLN A 128 -17.45 3.40 17.38
C GLN A 128 -18.75 2.71 17.81
N ARG A 129 -19.49 3.31 18.74
CA ARG A 129 -20.81 2.80 19.16
C ARG A 129 -21.84 2.87 18.03
N ARG A 130 -21.78 3.91 17.18
CA ARG A 130 -22.70 4.10 16.06
C ARG A 130 -22.33 3.25 14.83
N PHE A 131 -21.05 2.99 14.62
CA PHE A 131 -20.51 2.24 13.49
C PHE A 131 -19.46 1.21 13.96
N PRO A 132 -19.88 0.04 14.45
CA PRO A 132 -18.99 -0.92 15.12
C PRO A 132 -17.83 -1.43 14.26
N ASP A 133 -18.04 -1.54 12.94
CA ASP A 133 -17.04 -2.07 12.01
C ASP A 133 -16.13 -0.98 11.41
N VAL A 134 -16.33 0.29 11.80
CA VAL A 134 -15.59 1.45 11.26
C VAL A 134 -14.57 1.93 12.27
N VAL A 135 -13.31 2.00 11.86
CA VAL A 135 -12.24 2.53 12.72
C VAL A 135 -12.19 4.05 12.57
N CYS A 136 -12.52 4.78 13.64
CA CYS A 136 -12.49 6.25 13.65
C CYS A 136 -11.34 6.78 14.52
N TRP A 137 -10.70 7.87 14.09
CA TRP A 137 -9.68 8.56 14.91
C TRP A 137 -9.58 10.05 14.58
N TRP A 138 -9.03 10.82 15.52
CA TRP A 138 -8.63 12.21 15.28
C TRP A 138 -7.17 12.25 14.84
N GLY A 139 -6.89 12.87 13.70
CA GLY A 139 -5.53 13.13 13.23
C GLY A 139 -4.98 14.41 13.83
N ALA A 140 -4.21 14.31 14.91
CA ALA A 140 -3.63 15.48 15.60
C ALA A 140 -2.78 16.38 14.69
N TYR A 141 -2.08 15.77 13.72
CA TYR A 141 -1.28 16.47 12.73
C TYR A 141 -2.12 17.10 11.60
N THR A 142 -3.26 16.48 11.28
CA THR A 142 -4.13 16.92 10.17
C THR A 142 -5.25 17.85 10.61
N GLY A 143 -5.57 17.88 11.91
CA GLY A 143 -6.71 18.63 12.43
C GLY A 143 -8.06 18.10 11.92
N GLU A 144 -8.18 16.79 11.70
CA GLU A 144 -9.39 16.19 11.10
C GLU A 144 -9.78 14.85 11.71
N TRP A 145 -11.06 14.53 11.54
CA TRP A 145 -11.66 13.24 11.83
C TRP A 145 -11.46 12.30 10.66
N TRP A 146 -11.06 11.07 10.94
CA TRP A 146 -10.81 10.03 9.96
C TRP A 146 -11.65 8.80 10.27
N ALA A 147 -12.06 8.11 9.22
CA ALA A 147 -12.73 6.82 9.28
C ALA A 147 -12.15 5.86 8.25
N LEU A 148 -11.86 4.63 8.69
CA LEU A 148 -11.59 3.50 7.81
C LEU A 148 -12.85 2.64 7.75
N ILE A 149 -13.52 2.67 6.60
CA ILE A 149 -14.84 2.08 6.39
C ILE A 149 -14.68 0.74 5.64
N PRO A 150 -15.22 -0.37 6.15
CA PRO A 150 -15.19 -1.65 5.45
C PRO A 150 -16.20 -1.65 4.29
N GLY A 151 -15.78 -2.13 3.11
CA GLY A 151 -16.59 -2.21 1.90
C GLY A 151 -16.34 -3.52 1.15
N GLY A 152 -16.54 -4.66 1.83
CA GLY A 152 -16.25 -5.98 1.29
C GLY A 152 -14.75 -6.21 1.09
N THR A 153 -14.30 -6.38 -0.16
CA THR A 153 -12.87 -6.59 -0.49
C THR A 153 -12.06 -5.29 -0.56
N ARG A 154 -12.70 -4.13 -0.40
CA ARG A 154 -12.05 -2.82 -0.43
C ARG A 154 -12.38 -2.04 0.84
N TRP A 155 -11.35 -1.49 1.48
CA TRP A 155 -11.50 -0.55 2.56
C TRP A 155 -11.49 0.86 1.98
N ARG A 156 -12.38 1.73 2.46
CA ARG A 156 -12.46 3.14 2.04
C ARG A 156 -11.99 4.02 3.18
N LEU A 157 -10.96 4.82 2.90
CA LEU A 157 -10.52 5.86 3.82
C LEU A 157 -11.32 7.14 3.58
N ALA A 158 -11.87 7.72 4.63
CA ALA A 158 -12.63 8.96 4.61
C ALA A 158 -12.12 9.91 5.70
N ASN A 159 -12.28 11.21 5.47
CA ASN A 159 -11.96 12.25 6.43
C ASN A 159 -12.94 13.41 6.36
N ALA A 160 -13.08 14.13 7.46
CA ALA A 160 -13.79 15.40 7.53
C ALA A 160 -13.23 16.29 8.63
N SER A 161 -13.37 17.61 8.48
CA SER A 161 -12.96 18.56 9.52
C SER A 161 -13.94 18.60 10.70
N ASP A 162 -15.19 18.17 10.48
CA ASP A 162 -16.26 18.08 11.48
C ASP A 162 -16.71 16.60 11.68
N PRO A 163 -16.99 16.14 12.91
CA PRO A 163 -17.37 14.76 13.14
C PRO A 163 -18.77 14.42 12.59
N GLY A 164 -19.68 15.40 12.47
CA GLY A 164 -20.99 15.23 11.85
C GLY A 164 -20.90 14.97 10.34
N ASP A 165 -19.97 15.64 9.67
CA ASP A 165 -19.69 15.38 8.25
C ASP A 165 -19.10 13.98 8.05
N LEU A 166 -18.20 13.55 8.95
CA LEU A 166 -17.65 12.19 8.92
C LEU A 166 -18.76 11.14 9.09
N VAL A 167 -19.72 11.37 9.97
CA VAL A 167 -20.91 10.51 10.15
C VAL A 167 -21.66 10.34 8.84
N GLN A 168 -21.90 11.41 8.08
CA GLN A 168 -22.62 11.30 6.82
C GLN A 168 -21.83 10.58 5.74
N ILE A 169 -20.51 10.79 5.69
CA ILE A 169 -19.66 10.05 4.77
C ILE A 169 -19.69 8.54 5.08
N ILE A 170 -19.68 8.16 6.37
CA ILE A 170 -19.79 6.76 6.79
C ILE A 170 -21.17 6.20 6.45
N ALA A 171 -22.24 6.92 6.78
CA ALA A 171 -23.61 6.46 6.53
C ALA A 171 -23.94 6.27 5.04
N THR A 172 -23.29 7.02 4.15
CA THR A 172 -23.44 6.89 2.68
C THR A 172 -22.51 5.83 2.09
N ALA A 173 -21.61 5.27 2.89
CA ALA A 173 -20.66 4.23 2.50
C ALA A 173 -21.14 2.80 2.78
N SER A 174 -22.01 2.68 3.78
CA SER A 174 -22.51 1.42 4.36
C SER A 174 -23.71 0.88 3.60
#